data_AF-A0A950DP87-F1
#
_entry.id   AF-A0A950DP87-F1
#
_cell.length_a   1.000
_cell.length_b   1.000
_cell.length_c   1.000
_cell.angle_alpha   90.00
_cell.angle_beta   90.00
_cell.angle_gamma   90.00
#
_symmetry.space_group_name_H-M   'P 1'
#
loop_
_entity.id
_entity.type
_entity.pdbx_description
1 polymer ?
#
loop_
_entity_poly.entity_id
_entity_poly.type
_entity_poly.pdbx_seq_one_letter_code
_entity_poly.pdbx_strand_id
1 'polypeptide(L)' 'MTFAERLDAVIERSGSLLCVGLDPDGFDEAAEAERFCVDILDQTLEHACAVK' A
#
# COMPACT_ATOMS: atom_id res chain seq x y z
N MET A 1 5.75 17.91 9.51
CA MET A 1 4.80 16.97 8.89
C MET A 1 4.86 15.65 9.62
N THR A 2 3.86 15.35 10.44
CA THR A 2 3.69 14.11 11.21
C THR A 2 3.09 13.01 10.33
N PHE A 3 3.01 11.78 10.85
CA PHE A 3 2.29 10.69 10.18
C PHE A 3 0.81 11.03 9.98
N ALA A 4 0.15 11.59 11.00
CA ALA A 4 -1.26 11.98 10.95
C ALA A 4 -1.51 13.02 9.86
N GLU A 5 -0.69 14.08 9.80
CA GLU A 5 -0.79 15.12 8.77
C GLU A 5 -0.62 14.55 7.34
N ARG A 6 0.26 13.56 7.15
CA ARG A 6 0.42 12.89 5.86
C ARG A 6 -0.77 12.03 5.50
N LEU A 7 -1.29 11.28 6.47
CA LEU A 7 -2.43 10.39 6.29
C LEU A 7 -3.68 11.20 5.92
N ASP A 8 -3.96 12.27 6.66
CA ASP A 8 -5.08 13.18 6.37
C ASP A 8 -4.99 13.75 4.96
N ALA A 9 -3.81 14.23 4.54
CA ALA A 9 -3.61 14.76 3.19
C ALA A 9 -3.79 13.71 2.07
N VAL A 10 -3.50 12.43 2.34
CA VAL A 10 -3.75 11.35 1.36
C VAL A 10 -5.23 11.00 1.34
N ILE A 11 -5.89 10.90 2.49
CA ILE A 11 -7.34 10.64 2.61
C ILE A 11 -8.13 11.71 1.84
N GLU A 12 -7.78 12.98 2.01
CA GLU A 12 -8.41 14.08 1.28
C GLU A 12 -8.18 13.98 -0.23
N ARG A 13 -6.98 13.58 -0.67
CA ARG A 13 -6.63 13.45 -2.08
C ARG A 13 -7.27 12.26 -2.77
N SER A 14 -7.31 11.09 -2.11
CA SER A 14 -7.82 9.84 -2.68
C SER A 14 -9.31 9.63 -2.42
N GLY A 15 -9.89 10.34 -1.44
CA GLY A 15 -11.26 10.10 -0.97
C GLY A 15 -11.45 8.74 -0.30
N SER A 16 -10.37 8.09 0.13
CA SER A 16 -10.37 6.71 0.61
C SER A 16 -9.77 6.58 2.00
N LEU A 17 -10.28 5.62 2.77
CA LEU A 17 -9.73 5.16 4.06
C LEU A 17 -9.12 3.75 3.96
N LEU A 18 -8.96 3.23 2.73
CA LEU A 18 -8.44 1.89 2.51
C LEU A 18 -6.97 1.79 2.91
N CYS A 19 -6.65 0.87 3.81
CA CYS A 19 -5.30 0.45 4.12
C CYS A 19 -5.02 -0.90 3.44
N VAL A 20 -4.06 -0.94 2.54
CA VAL A 20 -3.67 -2.16 1.81
C VAL A 20 -2.68 -2.96 2.65
N GLY A 21 -2.92 -4.25 2.84
CA GLY A 21 -1.94 -5.15 3.44
C GLY A 21 -0.94 -5.64 2.40
N LEU A 22 0.35 -5.55 2.71
CA LEU A 22 1.42 -6.20 1.96
C LEU A 22 1.93 -7.42 2.74
N ASP A 23 1.18 -8.52 2.62
CA ASP A 23 1.42 -9.76 3.35
C ASP A 23 1.77 -10.91 2.37
N PRO A 24 2.92 -10.87 1.65
CA PRO A 24 3.28 -11.93 0.71
C PRO A 24 3.57 -13.25 1.44
N ASP A 25 2.98 -14.34 0.94
CA ASP A 25 3.20 -15.70 1.46
C ASP A 25 3.37 -16.74 0.35
N GLY A 26 3.89 -17.92 0.70
CA GLY A 26 3.98 -19.05 -0.23
C GLY A 26 5.01 -18.94 -1.36
N PHE A 27 5.95 -18.01 -1.27
CA PHE A 27 7.04 -17.86 -2.25
C PHE A 27 8.30 -18.61 -1.82
N ASP A 28 9.01 -19.20 -2.79
CA ASP A 28 10.28 -19.89 -2.54
C ASP A 28 11.45 -18.89 -2.40
N GLU A 29 11.36 -17.74 -3.08
CA GLU A 29 12.41 -16.73 -3.13
C GLU A 29 11.89 -15.33 -2.77
N ALA A 30 12.71 -14.55 -2.05
CA ALA A 30 12.35 -13.18 -1.65
C ALA A 30 12.05 -12.26 -2.85
N ALA A 31 12.72 -12.49 -3.99
CA ALA A 31 12.50 -11.71 -5.20
C ALA A 31 11.11 -11.95 -5.82
N GLU A 32 10.49 -13.10 -5.59
CA GLU A 32 9.11 -13.38 -6.04
C GLU A 32 8.10 -12.62 -5.19
N ALA A 33 8.28 -12.65 -3.86
CA ALA A 33 7.49 -11.87 -2.93
C ALA A 33 7.58 -10.37 -3.23
N GLU A 34 8.78 -9.86 -3.55
CA GLU A 34 8.98 -8.46 -3.94
C GLU A 34 8.18 -8.08 -5.18
N ARG A 35 8.26 -8.88 -6.26
CA ARG A 35 7.51 -8.64 -7.49
C ARG A 35 6.00 -8.63 -7.24
N PHE A 36 5.51 -9.59 -6.46
CA PHE A 36 4.11 -9.64 -6.06
C PHE A 36 3.69 -8.37 -5.33
N CYS A 37 4.48 -7.91 -4.35
CA CYS A 37 4.21 -6.67 -3.61
C CYS A 37 4.17 -5.44 -4.52
N VAL A 38 5.10 -5.34 -5.48
CA VAL A 38 5.13 -4.25 -6.46
C VAL A 38 3.87 -4.27 -7.33
N ASP A 39 3.47 -5.45 -7.83
CA ASP A 39 2.28 -5.60 -8.66
C ASP A 39 0.99 -5.21 -7.91
N ILE A 40 0.90 -5.53 -6.61
CA ILE A 40 -0.21 -5.09 -5.75
C ILE A 40 -0.22 -3.57 -5.59
N LEU A 41 0.94 -2.96 -5.35
CA LEU A 41 1.06 -1.51 -5.20
C LEU A 41 0.65 -0.77 -6.48
N ASP A 42 1.14 -1.21 -7.63
CA ASP A 42 0.81 -0.62 -8.94
C ASP A 42 -0.71 -0.65 -9.22
N GLN A 43 -1.41 -1.67 -8.74
CA GLN A 43 -2.85 -1.82 -8.93
C GLN A 43 -3.71 -1.10 -7.89
N THR A 44 -3.17 -0.75 -6.73
CA THR A 44 -3.99 -0.32 -5.57
C THR A 44 -3.65 1.06 -5.01
N LEU A 45 -2.47 1.61 -5.32
CA LEU A 45 -1.99 2.85 -4.70
C LEU A 45 -2.90 4.06 -4.94
N GLU A 46 -3.58 4.15 -6.08
CA GLU A 46 -4.51 5.27 -6.35
C GLU A 46 -5.75 5.24 -5.45
N HIS A 47 -6.08 4.10 -4.85
CA HIS A 47 -7.25 3.90 -4.01
C HIS A 47 -6.91 3.77 -2.53
N ALA A 48 -5.64 3.70 -2.15
CA ALA A 48 -5.20 3.46 -0.78
C ALA A 48 -4.81 4.77 -0.06
N CYS A 49 -5.13 4.87 1.23
CA CYS A 49 -4.59 5.91 2.09
C CYS A 49 -3.30 5.50 2.80
N ALA A 50 -3.09 4.20 2.98
CA ALA A 50 -1.93 3.63 3.64
C ALA A 50 -1.64 2.21 3.14
N VAL A 51 -0.44 1.75 3.44
CA VAL A 51 0.01 0.37 3.22
C VAL A 51 0.56 -0.13 4.55
N LYS A 52 0.20 -1.35 4.94
CA LYS A 52 0.61 -1.99 6.20
C LYS A 52 1.37 -3.26 5.91
#